data_AF-A0A5C9E9T1-F1
#
_entry.id   AF-A0A5C9E9T1-F1
#
_cell.length_a   1.000
_cell.length_b   1.000
_cell.length_c   1.000
_cell.angle_alpha   90.00
_cell.angle_beta   90.00
_cell.angle_gamma   90.00
#
_symmetry.space_group_name_H-M   'P 1'
#
loop_
_entity.id
_entity.type
_entity.pdbx_description
1 polymer ?
#
loop_
_entity_poly.entity_id
_entity_poly.type
_entity_poly.pdbx_seq_one_letter_code
_entity_poly.pdbx_strand_id
1 'polypeptide(L)'
;MVLNPSKILDEINAKKLDVENGIDQLITLIENSSDRKLRLDCLKILKLLNNTSQKIYYLLENLLISDADEQIRAYCARYLRQHLIKNAFSPIKWALNYEKDYFPQIEIIRTLARLETKEAKKLLLGELKKLLTQNFIDVHNRYSNQKFISSMEKMLKTHDLNQLSISKIGDILINHKTIAYLIKKFFFVYFKWENGLISELDLSDLGWNVSKSWEFISTKKISNLTEIPELMNLQYLKKLNLSNNNLENVKDLMNLKNLQSLIIRKNQLKDVKNIRYLKKMSHLKFLDLKGNLIASSIRKEEFSNVNLILKDYLINT
;
A
#
# COMPACT_ATOMS: atom_id res chain seq x y z
N MET A 1 25.38 -28.61 -2.86
CA MET A 1 25.21 -27.76 -1.67
C MET A 1 24.08 -26.80 -1.99
N VAL A 2 23.01 -26.73 -1.19
CA VAL A 2 21.92 -25.76 -1.46
C VAL A 2 22.49 -24.37 -1.22
N LEU A 3 22.70 -23.62 -2.31
CA LEU A 3 23.16 -22.24 -2.28
C LEU A 3 22.09 -21.39 -1.57
N ASN A 4 22.47 -20.76 -0.45
CA ASN A 4 21.61 -19.92 0.37
C ASN A 4 22.02 -18.45 0.17
N PRO A 5 21.10 -17.54 -0.21
CA PRO A 5 21.42 -16.13 -0.44
C PRO A 5 22.14 -15.48 0.74
N SER A 6 21.73 -15.77 1.97
CA SER A 6 22.37 -15.24 3.18
C SER A 6 23.84 -15.69 3.32
N LYS A 7 24.13 -16.95 3.01
CA LYS A 7 25.49 -17.47 3.02
C LYS A 7 26.38 -16.79 1.98
N ILE A 8 25.85 -16.49 0.79
CA ILE A 8 26.58 -15.73 -0.24
C ILE A 8 26.96 -14.35 0.30
N LEU A 9 26.02 -13.65 0.94
CA LEU A 9 26.29 -12.34 1.56
C LEU A 9 27.35 -12.44 2.68
N ASP A 10 27.27 -13.47 3.52
CA ASP A 10 28.25 -13.70 4.59
C ASP A 10 29.66 -13.95 4.03
N GLU A 11 29.78 -14.72 2.94
CA GLU A 11 31.05 -14.98 2.26
C GLU A 11 31.63 -13.72 1.60
N ILE A 12 30.79 -12.88 0.99
CA ILE A 12 31.19 -11.57 0.48
C ILE A 12 31.72 -10.68 1.61
N ASN A 13 30.98 -10.57 2.71
CA ASN A 13 31.37 -9.76 3.87
C ASN A 13 32.67 -10.26 4.52
N ALA A 14 32.86 -11.57 4.55
CA ALA A 14 34.09 -12.21 5.04
C ALA A 14 35.26 -12.13 4.05
N LYS A 15 35.09 -11.48 2.88
CA LYS A 15 36.07 -11.41 1.78
C LYS A 15 36.52 -12.80 1.28
N LYS A 16 35.69 -13.82 1.45
CA LYS A 16 35.91 -15.19 0.96
C LYS A 16 35.37 -15.39 -0.46
N LEU A 17 34.47 -14.51 -0.88
CA LEU A 17 33.86 -14.46 -2.21
C LEU A 17 33.93 -13.02 -2.69
N ASP A 18 34.40 -12.79 -3.91
CA ASP A 18 34.36 -11.46 -4.51
C ASP A 18 32.92 -11.07 -4.86
N VAL A 19 32.67 -9.76 -4.90
CA VAL A 19 31.33 -9.20 -5.08
C VAL A 19 30.72 -9.61 -6.42
N GLU A 20 31.49 -9.64 -7.50
CA GLU A 20 31.00 -9.97 -8.85
C GLU A 20 30.58 -11.44 -8.94
N ASN A 21 31.40 -12.38 -8.46
CA ASN A 21 31.04 -13.79 -8.41
C ASN A 21 29.85 -14.04 -7.47
N GLY A 22 29.77 -13.31 -6.35
CA GLY A 22 28.62 -13.36 -5.46
C GLY A 22 27.33 -12.89 -6.14
N ILE A 23 27.40 -11.81 -6.93
CA ILE A 23 26.28 -11.34 -7.74
C ILE A 23 25.87 -12.39 -8.77
N ASP A 24 26.80 -13.02 -9.47
CA ASP A 24 26.50 -14.05 -10.46
C ASP A 24 25.82 -15.28 -9.84
N GLN A 25 26.23 -15.67 -8.63
CA GLN A 25 25.55 -16.73 -7.88
C GLN A 25 24.12 -16.33 -7.49
N LEU A 26 23.91 -15.08 -7.04
CA LEU A 26 22.56 -14.58 -6.70
C LEU A 26 21.65 -14.50 -7.93
N ILE A 27 22.16 -14.06 -9.08
CA ILE A 27 21.42 -14.04 -10.36
C ILE A 27 21.04 -15.46 -10.75
N THR A 28 22.01 -16.40 -10.71
CA THR A 28 21.77 -17.81 -11.01
C THR A 28 20.65 -18.39 -10.14
N LEU A 29 20.61 -18.07 -8.85
CA LEU A 29 19.53 -18.49 -7.94
C LEU A 29 18.17 -17.88 -8.31
N ILE A 30 18.15 -16.64 -8.80
CA ILE A 30 16.90 -15.97 -9.21
C ILE A 30 16.33 -16.62 -10.47
N GLU A 31 17.17 -16.93 -11.44
CA GLU A 31 16.77 -17.44 -12.76
C GLU A 31 16.38 -18.92 -12.71
N ASN A 32 17.00 -19.71 -11.82
CA ASN A 32 16.79 -21.16 -11.72
C ASN A 32 15.85 -21.59 -10.58
N SER A 33 15.09 -20.66 -10.02
CA SER A 33 14.13 -20.95 -8.95
C SER A 33 12.76 -20.38 -9.25
N SER A 34 11.72 -21.11 -8.89
CA SER A 34 10.34 -20.63 -8.83
C SER A 34 9.94 -20.17 -7.41
N ASP A 35 10.80 -20.37 -6.40
CA ASP A 35 10.53 -19.97 -5.01
C ASP A 35 10.60 -18.45 -4.87
N ARG A 36 9.44 -17.80 -4.76
CA ARG A 36 9.31 -16.35 -4.58
C ARG A 36 10.17 -15.82 -3.42
N LYS A 37 10.22 -16.50 -2.28
CA LYS A 37 10.93 -16.02 -1.09
C LYS A 37 12.43 -16.01 -1.34
N LEU A 38 12.97 -17.10 -1.88
CA LEU A 38 14.38 -17.21 -2.26
C LEU A 38 14.78 -16.08 -3.22
N ARG A 39 14.00 -15.90 -4.28
CA ARG A 39 14.26 -14.89 -5.32
C ARG A 39 14.19 -13.47 -4.77
N LEU A 40 13.20 -13.16 -3.93
CA LEU A 40 13.12 -11.87 -3.24
C LEU A 40 14.30 -11.65 -2.29
N ASP A 41 14.75 -12.68 -1.59
CA ASP A 41 15.92 -12.57 -0.70
C ASP A 41 17.19 -12.31 -1.51
N CYS A 42 17.38 -12.96 -2.67
CA CYS A 42 18.46 -12.63 -3.59
C CYS A 42 18.39 -11.17 -4.06
N LEU A 43 17.22 -10.71 -4.53
CA LEU A 43 17.03 -9.34 -5.01
C LEU A 43 17.26 -8.29 -3.92
N LYS A 44 16.94 -8.60 -2.65
CA LYS A 44 17.28 -7.75 -1.50
C LYS A 44 18.79 -7.66 -1.30
N ILE A 45 19.50 -8.78 -1.40
CA ILE A 45 20.96 -8.79 -1.25
C ILE A 45 21.63 -8.02 -2.39
N LEU A 46 21.22 -8.24 -3.65
CA LEU A 46 21.72 -7.46 -4.78
C LEU A 46 21.55 -5.95 -4.57
N LYS A 47 20.40 -5.54 -4.03
CA LYS A 47 20.12 -4.15 -3.66
C LYS A 47 21.01 -3.65 -2.53
N LEU A 48 21.26 -4.46 -1.49
CA LEU A 48 22.13 -4.11 -0.37
C LEU A 48 23.59 -3.92 -0.82
N LEU A 49 24.06 -4.71 -1.78
CA LEU A 49 25.37 -4.54 -2.40
C LEU A 49 25.49 -3.26 -3.24
N ASN A 50 24.37 -2.52 -3.40
CA ASN A 50 24.26 -1.26 -4.14
C ASN A 50 24.85 -1.33 -5.56
N ASN A 51 24.79 -2.51 -6.18
CA ASN A 51 25.30 -2.69 -7.54
C ASN A 51 24.29 -2.12 -8.54
N THR A 52 24.76 -1.21 -9.39
CA THR A 52 23.99 -0.54 -10.44
C THR A 52 24.51 -0.90 -11.84
N SER A 53 25.13 -2.06 -11.99
CA SER A 53 25.68 -2.51 -13.27
C SER A 53 24.60 -2.74 -14.31
N GLN A 54 25.03 -2.75 -15.57
CA GLN A 54 24.17 -3.07 -16.71
C GLN A 54 23.54 -4.47 -16.58
N LYS A 55 24.28 -5.43 -15.98
CA LYS A 55 23.80 -6.78 -15.70
C LYS A 55 22.59 -6.77 -14.76
N ILE A 56 22.66 -6.00 -13.66
CA ILE A 56 21.54 -5.83 -12.73
C ILE A 56 20.37 -5.13 -13.42
N TYR A 57 20.63 -4.10 -14.23
CA TYR A 57 19.57 -3.44 -15.00
C TYR A 57 18.79 -4.44 -15.87
N TYR A 58 19.48 -5.26 -16.67
CA TYR A 58 18.83 -6.24 -17.55
C TYR A 58 18.07 -7.32 -16.78
N LEU A 59 18.62 -7.80 -15.66
CA LEU A 59 17.91 -8.72 -14.79
C LEU A 59 16.58 -8.10 -14.30
N LEU A 60 16.62 -6.87 -13.78
CA LEU A 60 15.43 -6.20 -13.25
C LEU A 60 14.41 -5.87 -14.35
N GLU A 61 14.87 -5.49 -15.53
CA GLU A 61 14.02 -5.25 -16.71
C GLU A 61 13.28 -6.53 -17.12
N ASN A 62 14.01 -7.64 -17.30
CA ASN A 62 13.42 -8.92 -17.68
C ASN A 62 12.39 -9.39 -16.65
N LEU A 63 12.76 -9.38 -15.37
CA LEU A 63 11.85 -9.77 -14.29
C LEU A 63 10.61 -8.87 -14.22
N LEU A 64 10.77 -7.55 -14.34
CA LEU A 64 9.63 -6.62 -14.33
C LEU A 64 8.65 -6.90 -15.49
N ILE A 65 9.16 -7.28 -16.66
CA ILE A 65 8.37 -7.43 -17.87
C ILE A 65 7.65 -8.77 -17.92
N SER A 66 8.31 -9.87 -17.53
CA SER A 66 7.84 -11.23 -17.84
C SER A 66 7.75 -12.19 -16.66
N ASP A 67 8.14 -11.80 -15.44
CA ASP A 67 8.06 -12.71 -14.31
C ASP A 67 6.61 -13.11 -14.00
N ALA A 68 6.37 -14.38 -13.67
CA ALA A 68 5.03 -14.84 -13.32
C ALA A 68 4.55 -14.29 -11.97
N ASP A 69 5.46 -13.98 -11.05
CA ASP A 69 5.12 -13.55 -9.69
C ASP A 69 5.01 -12.02 -9.59
N GLU A 70 3.82 -11.53 -9.27
CA GLU A 70 3.56 -10.09 -9.12
C GLU A 70 4.44 -9.41 -8.05
N GLN A 71 4.86 -10.12 -6.99
CA GLN A 71 5.70 -9.52 -5.95
C GLN A 71 7.13 -9.32 -6.44
N ILE A 72 7.61 -10.21 -7.31
CA ILE A 72 8.91 -10.05 -7.99
C ILE A 72 8.85 -8.85 -8.92
N ARG A 73 7.83 -8.76 -9.79
CA ARG A 73 7.64 -7.61 -10.70
C ARG A 73 7.56 -6.28 -9.94
N ALA A 74 6.77 -6.23 -8.87
CA ALA A 74 6.65 -5.05 -8.02
C ALA A 74 7.98 -4.68 -7.35
N TYR A 75 8.74 -5.67 -6.88
CA TYR A 75 10.06 -5.43 -6.30
C TYR A 75 11.03 -4.84 -7.34
N CYS A 76 11.05 -5.36 -8.57
CA CYS A 76 11.90 -4.87 -9.64
C CYS A 76 11.58 -3.41 -10.02
N ALA A 77 10.29 -3.05 -10.17
CA ALA A 77 9.89 -1.66 -10.41
C ALA A 77 10.37 -0.71 -9.29
N ARG A 78 10.28 -1.15 -8.04
CA ARG A 78 10.76 -0.39 -6.87
C ARG A 78 12.28 -0.28 -6.83
N TYR A 79 13.01 -1.35 -7.15
CA TYR A 79 14.46 -1.35 -7.18
C TYR A 79 14.94 -0.37 -8.27
N LEU A 80 14.38 -0.45 -9.48
CA LEU A 80 14.65 0.51 -10.54
C LEU A 80 14.41 1.95 -10.08
N ARG A 81 13.29 2.25 -9.40
CA ARG A 81 13.01 3.59 -8.87
C ARG A 81 14.08 4.09 -7.89
N GLN A 82 14.59 3.21 -7.04
CA GLN A 82 15.45 3.60 -5.92
C GLN A 82 16.93 3.70 -6.28
N HIS A 83 17.41 2.86 -7.20
CA HIS A 83 18.85 2.76 -7.52
C HIS A 83 19.19 2.99 -9.00
N LEU A 84 18.21 2.88 -9.91
CA LEU A 84 18.44 2.91 -11.37
C LEU A 84 17.43 3.82 -12.09
N ILE A 85 17.02 4.92 -11.42
CA ILE A 85 15.92 5.77 -11.89
C ILE A 85 16.16 6.34 -13.31
N LYS A 86 17.42 6.63 -13.65
CA LYS A 86 17.81 7.17 -14.97
C LYS A 86 17.48 6.23 -16.13
N ASN A 87 17.48 4.93 -15.89
CA ASN A 87 17.20 3.89 -16.89
C ASN A 87 15.79 3.31 -16.75
N ALA A 88 15.03 3.72 -15.72
CA ALA A 88 13.75 3.10 -15.39
C ALA A 88 12.62 3.40 -16.38
N PHE A 89 12.68 4.50 -17.14
CA PHE A 89 11.53 4.95 -17.94
C PHE A 89 11.06 3.91 -18.97
N SER A 90 11.97 3.35 -19.75
CA SER A 90 11.63 2.39 -20.82
C SER A 90 10.90 1.13 -20.32
N PRO A 91 11.45 0.36 -19.36
CA PRO A 91 10.77 -0.84 -18.87
C PRO A 91 9.50 -0.51 -18.09
N ILE A 92 9.44 0.62 -17.36
CA ILE A 92 8.24 1.04 -16.63
C ILE A 92 7.12 1.46 -17.57
N LYS A 93 7.45 2.16 -18.66
CA LYS A 93 6.48 2.50 -19.72
C LYS A 93 5.93 1.24 -20.37
N TRP A 94 6.77 0.24 -20.64
CA TRP A 94 6.31 -1.03 -21.18
C TRP A 94 5.36 -1.71 -20.19
N ALA A 95 5.78 -1.88 -18.94
CA ALA A 95 4.99 -2.55 -17.91
C ALA A 95 3.63 -1.85 -17.67
N LEU A 96 3.57 -0.51 -17.73
CA LEU A 96 2.32 0.25 -17.59
C LEU A 96 1.21 -0.21 -18.56
N ASN A 97 1.57 -0.61 -19.78
CA ASN A 97 0.59 -0.97 -20.81
C ASN A 97 -0.02 -2.36 -20.63
N TYR A 98 0.67 -3.27 -19.93
CA TYR A 98 0.33 -4.70 -19.90
C TYR A 98 0.06 -5.23 -18.50
N GLU A 99 0.54 -4.54 -17.46
CA GLU A 99 0.43 -5.00 -16.09
C GLU A 99 -1.02 -4.92 -15.58
N LYS A 100 -1.50 -6.03 -15.04
CA LYS A 100 -2.86 -6.19 -14.51
C LYS A 100 -2.89 -6.28 -12.99
N ASP A 101 -1.79 -6.72 -12.39
CA ASP A 101 -1.70 -6.98 -10.97
C ASP A 101 -1.49 -5.71 -10.16
N TYR A 102 -2.08 -5.70 -8.97
CA TYR A 102 -2.18 -4.49 -8.16
C TYR A 102 -0.80 -3.99 -7.70
N PHE A 103 0.02 -4.86 -7.10
CA PHE A 103 1.28 -4.42 -6.49
C PHE A 103 2.27 -3.85 -7.51
N PRO A 104 2.50 -4.48 -8.67
CA PRO A 104 3.33 -3.89 -9.71
C PRO A 104 2.77 -2.57 -10.24
N GLN A 105 1.46 -2.45 -10.46
CA GLN A 105 0.86 -1.19 -10.92
C GLN A 105 1.15 -0.02 -9.97
N ILE A 106 1.06 -0.25 -8.65
CA ILE A 106 1.39 0.78 -7.66
C ILE A 106 2.86 1.20 -7.78
N GLU A 107 3.77 0.24 -7.90
CA GLU A 107 5.20 0.56 -8.01
C GLU A 107 5.55 1.24 -9.35
N ILE A 108 4.93 0.85 -10.46
CA ILE A 108 5.04 1.51 -11.78
C ILE A 108 4.61 2.98 -11.68
N ILE A 109 3.44 3.26 -11.10
CA ILE A 109 2.93 4.64 -10.96
C ILE A 109 3.89 5.47 -10.10
N ARG A 110 4.36 4.93 -8.98
CA ARG A 110 5.35 5.60 -8.12
C ARG A 110 6.65 5.88 -8.86
N THR A 111 7.11 4.97 -9.71
CA THR A 111 8.33 5.15 -10.49
C THR A 111 8.16 6.25 -11.53
N LEU A 112 7.04 6.27 -12.25
CA LEU A 112 6.71 7.36 -13.18
C LEU A 112 6.60 8.70 -12.46
N ALA A 113 5.93 8.75 -11.31
CA ALA A 113 5.81 9.97 -10.51
C ALA A 113 7.17 10.49 -10.03
N ARG A 114 8.13 9.59 -9.76
CA ARG A 114 9.48 9.93 -9.32
C ARG A 114 10.42 10.41 -10.43
N LEU A 115 10.17 10.00 -11.69
CA LEU A 115 10.97 10.43 -12.83
C LEU A 115 10.86 11.93 -13.11
N GLU A 116 9.72 12.54 -12.78
CA GLU A 116 9.47 13.99 -12.91
C GLU A 116 9.66 14.55 -14.34
N THR A 117 9.55 13.69 -15.36
CA THR A 117 9.63 14.09 -16.78
C THR A 117 8.26 14.42 -17.38
N LYS A 118 8.26 15.21 -18.46
CA LYS A 118 7.03 15.55 -19.21
C LYS A 118 6.37 14.30 -19.79
N GLU A 119 7.17 13.36 -20.26
CA GLU A 119 6.75 12.09 -20.84
C GLU A 119 6.09 11.19 -19.80
N ALA A 120 6.69 11.07 -18.61
CA ALA A 120 6.09 10.32 -17.50
C ALA A 120 4.76 10.96 -17.04
N LYS A 121 4.71 12.30 -16.95
CA LYS A 121 3.47 13.01 -16.64
C LYS A 121 2.39 12.75 -17.70
N LYS A 122 2.74 12.74 -18.99
CA LYS A 122 1.81 12.43 -20.08
C LYS A 122 1.22 11.02 -19.96
N LEU A 123 2.04 10.02 -19.60
CA LEU A 123 1.58 8.65 -19.37
C LEU A 123 0.57 8.58 -18.21
N LEU A 124 0.91 9.15 -17.05
CA LEU A 124 0.00 9.15 -15.89
C LEU A 124 -1.28 9.95 -16.15
N LEU A 125 -1.21 11.07 -16.87
CA LEU A 125 -2.41 11.80 -17.31
C LEU A 125 -3.29 10.95 -18.23
N GLY A 126 -2.70 10.15 -19.12
CA GLY A 126 -3.42 9.21 -19.96
C GLY A 126 -4.22 8.19 -19.13
N GLU A 127 -3.58 7.59 -18.13
CA GLU A 127 -4.25 6.67 -17.19
C GLU A 127 -5.37 7.37 -16.42
N LEU A 128 -5.14 8.57 -15.91
CA LEU A 128 -6.16 9.32 -15.18
C LEU A 128 -7.36 9.64 -16.06
N LYS A 129 -7.14 10.03 -17.32
CA LYS A 129 -8.22 10.28 -18.28
C LYS A 129 -9.05 9.02 -18.55
N LYS A 130 -8.42 7.84 -18.66
CA LYS A 130 -9.15 6.56 -18.78
C LYS A 130 -10.07 6.33 -17.58
N LEU A 131 -9.60 6.60 -16.36
CA LEU A 131 -10.43 6.46 -15.16
C LEU A 131 -11.62 7.43 -15.16
N LEU A 132 -11.46 8.65 -15.68
CA LEU A 132 -12.55 9.64 -15.73
C LEU A 132 -13.67 9.26 -16.71
N THR A 133 -13.42 8.34 -17.64
CA THR A 133 -14.42 7.84 -18.60
C THR A 133 -14.99 6.47 -18.24
N GLN A 134 -14.51 5.84 -17.17
CA GLN A 134 -14.97 4.51 -16.74
C GLN A 134 -16.22 4.60 -15.87
N ASN A 135 -17.17 3.70 -16.09
CA ASN A 135 -18.41 3.63 -15.31
C ASN A 135 -18.22 2.96 -13.93
N PHE A 136 -17.27 2.05 -13.81
CA PHE A 136 -17.09 1.20 -12.63
C PHE A 136 -15.66 1.25 -12.13
N ILE A 137 -15.50 1.29 -10.80
CA ILE A 137 -14.23 1.02 -10.11
C ILE A 137 -13.96 -0.49 -10.14
N ASP A 138 -15.01 -1.29 -9.93
CA ASP A 138 -14.99 -2.74 -10.05
C ASP A 138 -16.24 -3.21 -10.79
N VAL A 139 -16.04 -3.74 -11.99
CA VAL A 139 -17.12 -4.22 -12.86
C VAL A 139 -17.80 -5.46 -12.25
N HIS A 140 -17.04 -6.36 -11.61
CA HIS A 140 -17.56 -7.61 -11.07
C HIS A 140 -18.54 -7.36 -9.92
N ASN A 141 -18.16 -6.46 -9.01
CA ASN A 141 -18.99 -6.07 -7.87
C ASN A 141 -19.93 -4.88 -8.19
N ARG A 142 -19.99 -4.44 -9.46
CA ARG A 142 -20.78 -3.29 -9.94
C ARG A 142 -20.56 -2.02 -9.11
N TYR A 143 -19.35 -1.81 -8.61
CA TYR A 143 -19.05 -0.63 -7.82
C TYR A 143 -18.86 0.58 -8.75
N SER A 144 -19.78 1.55 -8.67
CA SER A 144 -19.80 2.75 -9.53
C SER A 144 -18.60 3.67 -9.30
N ASN A 145 -18.08 4.23 -10.40
CA ASN A 145 -17.00 5.22 -10.40
C ASN A 145 -17.49 6.67 -10.34
N GLN A 146 -18.80 6.90 -10.34
CA GLN A 146 -19.37 8.25 -10.37
C GLN A 146 -18.91 9.12 -9.19
N LYS A 147 -18.80 8.57 -7.98
CA LYS A 147 -18.32 9.34 -6.81
C LYS A 147 -16.88 9.84 -6.98
N PHE A 148 -16.03 9.06 -7.65
CA PHE A 148 -14.68 9.49 -8.00
C PHE A 148 -14.72 10.62 -9.01
N ILE A 149 -15.50 10.46 -10.09
CA ILE A 149 -15.66 11.46 -11.16
C ILE A 149 -16.18 12.78 -10.58
N SER A 150 -17.26 12.76 -9.79
CA SER A 150 -17.81 13.98 -9.17
C SER A 150 -16.81 14.65 -8.22
N SER A 151 -15.98 13.87 -7.52
CA SER A 151 -14.92 14.43 -6.70
C SER A 151 -13.81 15.09 -7.53
N MET A 152 -13.50 14.54 -8.71
CA MET A 152 -12.53 15.11 -9.64
C MET A 152 -13.08 16.38 -10.27
N GLU A 153 -14.34 16.38 -10.74
CA GLU A 153 -15.02 17.57 -11.28
C GLU A 153 -15.01 18.73 -10.28
N LYS A 154 -15.29 18.46 -8.99
CA LYS A 154 -15.22 19.48 -7.95
C LYS A 154 -13.84 20.13 -7.84
N MET A 155 -12.77 19.34 -7.90
CA MET A 155 -11.39 19.85 -7.90
C MET A 155 -11.11 20.66 -9.17
N LEU A 156 -11.53 20.14 -10.32
CA LEU A 156 -11.26 20.74 -11.63
C LEU A 156 -12.01 22.05 -11.90
N LYS A 157 -13.03 22.39 -11.09
CA LYS A 157 -13.63 23.74 -11.09
C LYS A 157 -12.63 24.84 -10.72
N THR A 158 -11.58 24.49 -9.98
CA THR A 158 -10.60 25.46 -9.44
C THR A 158 -9.19 25.25 -9.97
N HIS A 159 -8.94 24.16 -10.71
CA HIS A 159 -7.61 23.77 -11.19
C HIS A 159 -7.73 23.11 -12.55
N ASP A 160 -6.84 23.41 -13.50
CA ASP A 160 -6.74 22.64 -14.74
C ASP A 160 -6.09 21.28 -14.47
N LEU A 161 -6.66 20.21 -15.04
CA LEU A 161 -6.12 18.86 -15.00
C LEU A 161 -4.66 18.81 -15.48
N ASN A 162 -4.31 19.60 -16.50
CA ASN A 162 -2.96 19.64 -17.04
C ASN A 162 -1.96 20.37 -16.12
N GLN A 163 -2.46 21.23 -15.21
CA GLN A 163 -1.65 21.95 -14.23
C GLN A 163 -1.32 21.11 -12.99
N LEU A 164 -1.97 19.97 -12.78
CA LEU A 164 -1.65 19.07 -11.66
C LEU A 164 -0.19 18.61 -11.71
N SER A 165 0.46 18.56 -10.55
CA SER A 165 1.80 17.99 -10.44
C SER A 165 1.78 16.49 -10.74
N ILE A 166 2.89 15.95 -11.25
CA ILE A 166 3.01 14.52 -11.55
C ILE A 166 2.80 13.65 -10.30
N SER A 167 3.29 14.11 -9.14
CA SER A 167 3.05 13.44 -7.86
C SER A 167 1.57 13.35 -7.54
N LYS A 168 0.83 14.47 -7.66
CA LYS A 168 -0.60 14.52 -7.37
C LYS A 168 -1.40 13.58 -8.28
N ILE A 169 -1.04 13.50 -9.56
CA ILE A 169 -1.66 12.55 -10.50
C ILE A 169 -1.37 11.11 -10.06
N GLY A 170 -0.12 10.81 -9.69
CA GLY A 170 0.28 9.52 -9.14
C GLY A 170 -0.51 9.15 -7.88
N ASP A 171 -0.69 10.08 -6.94
CA ASP A 171 -1.45 9.87 -5.71
C ASP A 171 -2.92 9.54 -5.99
N ILE A 172 -3.55 10.26 -6.92
CA ILE A 172 -4.94 10.00 -7.35
C ILE A 172 -5.07 8.58 -7.94
N LEU A 173 -4.18 8.21 -8.86
CA LEU A 173 -4.18 6.87 -9.47
C LEU A 173 -3.96 5.76 -8.44
N ILE A 174 -3.02 5.95 -7.52
CA ILE A 174 -2.73 5.00 -6.44
C ILE A 174 -3.94 4.85 -5.51
N ASN A 175 -4.62 5.94 -5.15
CA ASN A 175 -5.82 5.91 -4.32
C ASN A 175 -6.95 5.11 -5.01
N HIS A 176 -7.19 5.38 -6.29
CA HIS A 176 -8.20 4.67 -7.08
C HIS A 176 -7.93 3.17 -7.19
N LYS A 177 -6.72 2.78 -7.58
CA LYS A 177 -6.33 1.37 -7.65
C LYS A 177 -6.39 0.68 -6.29
N THR A 178 -6.02 1.39 -5.22
CA THR A 178 -6.08 0.86 -3.85
C THR A 178 -7.51 0.56 -3.42
N ILE A 179 -8.45 1.46 -3.69
CA ILE A 179 -9.87 1.20 -3.42
C ILE A 179 -10.41 0.04 -4.25
N ALA A 180 -10.09 -0.02 -5.55
CA ALA A 180 -10.50 -1.15 -6.38
C ALA A 180 -9.99 -2.49 -5.82
N TYR A 181 -8.75 -2.52 -5.33
CA TYR A 181 -8.18 -3.71 -4.69
C TYR A 181 -8.87 -4.05 -3.37
N LEU A 182 -9.12 -3.06 -2.50
CA LEU A 182 -9.82 -3.27 -1.23
C LEU A 182 -11.26 -3.76 -1.41
N ILE A 183 -11.99 -3.24 -2.41
CA ILE A 183 -13.33 -3.73 -2.78
C ILE A 183 -13.26 -5.20 -3.17
N LYS A 184 -12.31 -5.61 -4.01
CA LYS A 184 -12.14 -7.02 -4.37
C LYS A 184 -11.79 -7.90 -3.18
N LYS A 185 -10.93 -7.40 -2.29
CA LYS A 185 -10.41 -8.14 -1.13
C LYS A 185 -11.45 -8.35 -0.03
N PHE A 186 -12.34 -7.39 0.18
CA PHE A 186 -13.27 -7.36 1.29
C PHE A 186 -14.76 -7.34 0.89
N PHE A 187 -15.04 -7.28 -0.42
CA PHE A 187 -16.36 -7.16 -1.05
C PHE A 187 -17.11 -5.86 -0.74
N PHE A 188 -17.21 -5.48 0.53
CA PHE A 188 -17.85 -4.26 0.99
C PHE A 188 -16.87 -3.41 1.78
N VAL A 189 -16.60 -2.21 1.28
CA VAL A 189 -15.81 -1.18 1.96
C VAL A 189 -16.51 0.17 1.78
N TYR A 190 -16.62 0.95 2.85
CA TYR A 190 -17.13 2.31 2.75
C TYR A 190 -15.97 3.29 2.71
N PHE A 191 -16.07 4.30 1.85
CA PHE A 191 -15.04 5.31 1.71
C PHE A 191 -15.59 6.59 1.11
N LYS A 192 -14.81 7.67 1.24
CA LYS A 192 -15.16 9.00 0.73
C LYS A 192 -14.03 9.62 -0.07
N TRP A 193 -14.39 10.09 -1.26
CA TRP A 193 -13.51 10.88 -2.12
C TRP A 193 -13.49 12.36 -1.71
N GLU A 194 -12.31 12.95 -1.73
CA GLU A 194 -12.07 14.38 -1.60
C GLU A 194 -10.95 14.77 -2.59
N ASN A 195 -11.28 15.57 -3.60
CA ASN A 195 -10.36 16.02 -4.65
C ASN A 195 -9.53 14.89 -5.27
N GLY A 196 -10.19 13.77 -5.61
CA GLY A 196 -9.58 12.60 -6.25
C GLY A 196 -8.78 11.70 -5.31
N LEU A 197 -8.80 11.95 -4.00
CA LEU A 197 -8.09 11.17 -2.98
C LEU A 197 -9.07 10.61 -1.94
N ILE A 198 -8.66 9.58 -1.22
CA ILE A 198 -9.47 8.99 -0.15
C ILE A 198 -9.25 9.75 1.15
N SER A 199 -10.34 10.29 1.67
CA SER A 199 -10.37 11.09 2.90
C SER A 199 -10.91 10.31 4.10
N GLU A 200 -11.83 9.37 3.85
CA GLU A 200 -12.44 8.52 4.87
C GLU A 200 -12.48 7.08 4.36
N LEU A 201 -12.18 6.12 5.22
CA LEU A 201 -12.21 4.69 4.93
C LEU A 201 -12.76 3.94 6.15
N ASP A 202 -13.69 3.05 5.90
CA ASP A 202 -14.27 2.15 6.88
C ASP A 202 -14.00 0.70 6.45
N LEU A 203 -13.23 0.01 7.29
CA LEU A 203 -12.96 -1.42 7.23
C LEU A 203 -13.43 -2.09 8.53
N SER A 204 -14.49 -1.56 9.16
CA SER A 204 -15.17 -2.22 10.26
C SER A 204 -16.14 -3.29 9.76
N ASP A 205 -16.43 -4.25 10.64
CA ASP A 205 -17.46 -5.27 10.42
C ASP A 205 -17.28 -6.07 9.10
N LEU A 206 -16.02 -6.30 8.73
CA LEU A 206 -15.67 -7.08 7.54
C LEU A 206 -16.25 -8.49 7.64
N GLY A 207 -17.07 -8.87 6.66
CA GLY A 207 -17.69 -10.20 6.58
C GLY A 207 -19.16 -10.29 6.98
N TRP A 208 -19.84 -9.19 7.31
CA TRP A 208 -21.30 -9.17 7.32
C TRP A 208 -21.81 -9.02 5.89
N ASN A 209 -22.16 -10.14 5.25
CA ASN A 209 -22.77 -10.13 3.92
C ASN A 209 -24.04 -10.99 3.93
N VAL A 210 -25.20 -10.37 3.74
CA VAL A 210 -26.51 -11.04 3.77
C VAL A 210 -27.06 -11.33 2.35
N SER A 211 -26.26 -11.21 1.29
CA SER A 211 -26.73 -11.53 -0.08
C SER A 211 -25.54 -11.77 -1.03
N LYS A 212 -25.52 -12.68 -2.02
CA LYS A 212 -26.50 -13.59 -2.64
C LYS A 212 -25.80 -14.91 -3.04
N SER A 213 -25.21 -15.65 -2.10
CA SER A 213 -24.79 -17.05 -2.31
C SER A 213 -24.50 -17.62 -0.93
N TRP A 214 -24.95 -18.84 -0.63
CA TRP A 214 -24.65 -19.54 0.63
C TRP A 214 -23.17 -19.94 0.79
N GLU A 215 -22.24 -19.26 0.13
CA GLU A 215 -20.84 -19.36 0.50
C GLU A 215 -20.67 -18.53 1.78
N PHE A 216 -20.57 -19.24 2.90
CA PHE A 216 -19.98 -18.74 4.13
C PHE A 216 -18.56 -18.22 3.83
N ILE A 217 -18.45 -17.00 3.28
CA ILE A 217 -17.17 -16.32 3.21
C ILE A 217 -16.85 -15.98 4.65
N SER A 218 -15.91 -16.72 5.24
CA SER A 218 -15.44 -16.53 6.61
C SER A 218 -15.30 -15.03 6.88
N THR A 219 -15.85 -14.53 7.99
CA THR A 219 -15.68 -13.14 8.38
C THR A 219 -14.19 -12.81 8.43
N LYS A 220 -13.69 -12.10 7.42
CA LYS A 220 -12.26 -11.79 7.33
C LYS A 220 -11.97 -10.62 8.26
N LYS A 221 -11.79 -10.92 9.54
CA LYS A 221 -11.27 -9.98 10.52
C LYS A 221 -9.78 -9.79 10.31
N ILE A 222 -9.35 -8.53 10.24
CA ILE A 222 -7.95 -8.18 10.17
C ILE A 222 -7.33 -8.40 11.55
N SER A 223 -6.29 -9.23 11.63
CA SER A 223 -5.58 -9.48 12.90
C SER A 223 -4.28 -8.67 12.96
N ASN A 224 -3.69 -8.37 11.80
CA ASN A 224 -2.50 -7.53 11.66
C ASN A 224 -2.62 -6.58 10.45
N LEU A 225 -2.13 -5.34 10.59
CA LEU A 225 -2.07 -4.37 9.50
C LEU A 225 -1.17 -4.81 8.34
N THR A 226 -0.24 -5.74 8.57
CA THR A 226 0.54 -6.38 7.49
C THR A 226 -0.32 -7.22 6.54
N GLU A 227 -1.54 -7.59 6.92
CA GLU A 227 -2.51 -8.23 6.02
C GLU A 227 -3.15 -7.23 5.05
N ILE A 228 -3.06 -5.93 5.33
CA ILE A 228 -3.57 -4.83 4.51
C ILE A 228 -2.50 -3.74 4.28
N PRO A 229 -1.34 -4.11 3.70
CA PRO A 229 -0.26 -3.16 3.45
C PRO A 229 -0.71 -1.99 2.55
N GLU A 230 -1.77 -2.20 1.78
CA GLU A 230 -2.35 -1.21 0.87
C GLU A 230 -2.93 0.00 1.59
N LEU A 231 -3.32 -0.13 2.86
CA LEU A 231 -3.77 0.99 3.69
C LEU A 231 -2.71 2.10 3.73
N MET A 232 -1.43 1.74 3.71
CA MET A 232 -0.32 2.69 3.71
C MET A 232 -0.21 3.51 2.42
N ASN A 233 -0.97 3.17 1.37
CA ASN A 233 -1.03 3.97 0.15
C ASN A 233 -1.96 5.18 0.29
N LEU A 234 -2.85 5.18 1.28
CA LEU A 234 -3.86 6.23 1.51
C LEU A 234 -3.29 7.33 2.41
N GLN A 235 -2.21 7.96 1.99
CA GLN A 235 -1.47 8.95 2.78
C GLN A 235 -2.28 10.22 3.13
N TYR A 236 -3.38 10.47 2.42
CA TYR A 236 -4.28 11.60 2.62
C TYR A 236 -5.52 11.27 3.47
N LEU A 237 -5.57 10.04 4.01
CA LEU A 237 -6.68 9.58 4.84
C LEU A 237 -6.77 10.42 6.11
N LYS A 238 -7.96 10.98 6.38
CA LYS A 238 -8.27 11.79 7.56
C LYS A 238 -9.06 11.00 8.59
N LYS A 239 -9.93 10.07 8.15
CA LYS A 239 -10.72 9.23 9.04
C LYS A 239 -10.58 7.76 8.70
N LEU A 240 -10.36 6.94 9.70
CA LEU A 240 -10.22 5.50 9.56
C LEU A 240 -11.03 4.79 10.64
N ASN A 241 -11.87 3.86 10.22
CA ASN A 241 -12.57 2.93 11.11
C ASN A 241 -12.08 1.50 10.87
N LEU A 242 -11.55 0.86 11.91
CA LEU A 242 -11.11 -0.54 11.94
C LEU A 242 -11.84 -1.31 13.06
N SER A 243 -13.02 -0.85 13.47
CA SER A 243 -13.78 -1.47 14.56
C SER A 243 -14.14 -2.94 14.26
N ASN A 244 -14.35 -3.75 15.29
CA ASN A 244 -14.80 -5.15 15.18
C ASN A 244 -13.83 -6.07 14.41
N ASN A 245 -12.55 -5.77 14.45
CA ASN A 245 -11.47 -6.62 13.93
C ASN A 245 -10.74 -7.35 15.08
N ASN A 246 -9.60 -8.00 14.78
CA ASN A 246 -8.80 -8.75 15.75
C ASN A 246 -7.43 -8.09 16.00
N LEU A 247 -7.31 -6.77 15.81
CA LEU A 247 -6.02 -6.08 15.88
C LEU A 247 -5.44 -6.14 17.30
N GLU A 248 -4.23 -6.67 17.40
CA GLU A 248 -3.44 -6.66 18.64
C GLU A 248 -2.44 -5.50 18.67
N ASN A 249 -2.16 -4.86 17.54
CA ASN A 249 -1.21 -3.76 17.43
C ASN A 249 -1.60 -2.82 16.29
N VAL A 250 -1.36 -1.52 16.48
CA VAL A 250 -1.64 -0.46 15.48
C VAL A 250 -0.43 0.40 15.15
N LYS A 251 0.79 -0.10 15.40
CA LYS A 251 2.06 0.62 15.17
C LYS A 251 2.12 1.23 13.78
N ASP A 252 1.76 0.49 12.74
CA ASP A 252 1.90 0.95 11.35
C ASP A 252 0.99 2.13 11.00
N LEU A 253 -0.09 2.38 11.76
CA LEU A 253 -0.96 3.55 11.55
C LEU A 253 -0.24 4.88 11.77
N MET A 254 0.90 4.89 12.47
CA MET A 254 1.73 6.10 12.61
C MET A 254 2.25 6.63 11.27
N ASN A 255 2.23 5.80 10.22
CA ASN A 255 2.62 6.20 8.87
C ASN A 255 1.50 6.96 8.14
N LEU A 256 0.26 6.96 8.62
CA LEU A 256 -0.85 7.76 8.10
C LEU A 256 -0.82 9.15 8.72
N LYS A 257 0.13 9.96 8.28
CA LYS A 257 0.46 11.25 8.91
C LYS A 257 -0.71 12.23 8.98
N ASN A 258 -1.63 12.16 8.02
CA ASN A 258 -2.79 13.06 7.94
C ASN A 258 -4.02 12.57 8.72
N LEU A 259 -3.92 11.45 9.43
CA LEU A 259 -5.07 10.87 10.13
C LEU A 259 -5.48 11.74 11.32
N GLN A 260 -6.76 12.09 11.37
CA GLN A 260 -7.37 12.98 12.35
C GLN A 260 -8.35 12.27 13.27
N SER A 261 -9.03 11.24 12.75
CA SER A 261 -9.98 10.43 13.51
C SER A 261 -9.69 8.95 13.29
N LEU A 262 -9.50 8.23 14.39
CA LEU A 262 -9.25 6.80 14.38
C LEU A 262 -10.25 6.09 15.31
N ILE A 263 -11.04 5.18 14.73
CA ILE A 263 -12.01 4.36 15.45
C ILE A 263 -11.50 2.91 15.39
N ILE A 264 -11.13 2.34 16.55
CA ILE A 264 -10.57 0.98 16.63
C ILE A 264 -11.27 0.16 17.71
N ARG A 265 -12.60 0.34 17.83
CA ARG A 265 -13.42 -0.30 18.85
C ARG A 265 -13.40 -1.82 18.71
N LYS A 266 -13.61 -2.53 19.82
CA LYS A 266 -13.81 -3.99 19.83
C LYS A 266 -12.72 -4.73 19.02
N ASN A 267 -11.46 -4.41 19.33
CA ASN A 267 -10.27 -5.12 18.86
C ASN A 267 -9.59 -5.82 20.04
N GLN A 268 -8.37 -6.35 19.85
CA GLN A 268 -7.64 -7.12 20.85
C GLN A 268 -6.45 -6.33 21.44
N LEU A 269 -6.55 -5.00 21.53
CA LEU A 269 -5.49 -4.16 22.12
C LEU A 269 -5.50 -4.32 23.64
N LYS A 270 -4.41 -4.82 24.22
CA LYS A 270 -4.34 -5.19 25.66
C LYS A 270 -3.43 -4.30 26.49
N ASP A 271 -2.47 -3.64 25.87
CA ASP A 271 -1.36 -2.97 26.55
C ASP A 271 -1.02 -1.62 25.86
N VAL A 272 -0.51 -0.66 26.64
CA VAL A 272 -0.05 0.65 26.16
C VAL A 272 0.96 0.52 25.02
N LYS A 273 1.80 -0.53 25.03
CA LYS A 273 2.77 -0.80 23.94
C LYS A 273 2.10 -0.98 22.57
N ASN A 274 0.83 -1.39 22.54
CA ASN A 274 0.07 -1.58 21.30
C ASN A 274 -0.36 -0.24 20.66
N ILE A 275 -0.49 0.84 21.45
CA ILE A 275 -1.06 2.13 21.02
C ILE A 275 -0.15 3.34 21.26
N ARG A 276 1.00 3.18 21.96
CA ARG A 276 1.92 4.28 22.27
C ARG A 276 2.39 5.09 21.05
N TYR A 277 2.37 4.48 19.87
CA TYR A 277 2.74 5.12 18.61
C TYR A 277 1.73 6.19 18.15
N LEU A 278 0.46 6.05 18.55
CA LEU A 278 -0.60 7.02 18.23
C LEU A 278 -0.33 8.40 18.87
N LYS A 279 0.40 8.45 19.99
CA LYS A 279 0.83 9.70 20.62
C LYS A 279 1.77 10.53 19.73
N LYS A 280 2.40 9.92 18.73
CA LYS A 280 3.29 10.60 17.76
C LYS A 280 2.53 11.19 16.56
N MET A 281 1.23 10.95 16.45
CA MET A 281 0.42 11.40 15.32
C MET A 281 -0.07 12.83 15.57
N SER A 282 0.65 13.81 15.02
CA SER A 282 0.43 15.25 15.25
C SER A 282 -0.95 15.76 14.86
N HIS A 283 -1.62 15.08 13.93
CA HIS A 283 -2.94 15.48 13.43
C HIS A 283 -4.09 14.72 14.08
N LEU A 284 -3.82 13.69 14.90
CA LEU A 284 -4.85 12.88 15.52
C LEU A 284 -5.58 13.70 16.58
N LYS A 285 -6.90 13.86 16.41
CA LYS A 285 -7.77 14.66 17.29
C LYS A 285 -8.87 13.82 17.94
N PHE A 286 -9.17 12.66 17.38
CA PHE A 286 -10.19 11.76 17.90
C PHE A 286 -9.70 10.31 17.87
N LEU A 287 -9.85 9.60 18.99
CA LEU A 287 -9.47 8.21 19.15
C LEU A 287 -10.54 7.47 19.95
N ASP A 288 -11.16 6.44 19.35
CA ASP A 288 -12.09 5.55 20.05
C ASP A 288 -11.49 4.16 20.24
N LEU A 289 -11.20 3.81 21.50
CA LEU A 289 -10.64 2.52 21.94
C LEU A 289 -11.68 1.61 22.58
N LYS A 290 -12.96 2.00 22.64
CA LYS A 290 -14.01 1.28 23.37
C LYS A 290 -14.03 -0.20 23.03
N GLY A 291 -14.17 -1.05 24.05
CA GLY A 291 -14.24 -2.51 23.87
C GLY A 291 -12.90 -3.18 23.57
N ASN A 292 -11.78 -2.48 23.72
CA ASN A 292 -10.46 -3.11 23.85
C ASN A 292 -10.11 -3.29 25.33
N LEU A 293 -9.28 -4.27 25.65
CA LEU A 293 -8.83 -4.51 27.03
C LEU A 293 -8.06 -3.31 27.61
N ILE A 294 -7.22 -2.65 26.79
CA ILE A 294 -6.47 -1.44 27.17
C ILE A 294 -7.36 -0.28 27.61
N ALA A 295 -8.63 -0.24 27.19
CA ALA A 295 -9.54 0.85 27.51
C ALA A 295 -9.89 0.90 29.01
N SER A 296 -9.69 -0.21 29.74
CA SER A 296 -9.89 -0.29 31.18
C SER A 296 -8.70 0.23 32.00
N SER A 297 -7.50 0.31 31.42
CA SER A 297 -6.26 0.62 32.13
C SER A 297 -5.59 1.91 31.67
N ILE A 298 -5.93 2.45 30.49
CA ILE A 298 -5.37 3.72 30.03
C ILE A 298 -6.08 4.92 30.65
N ARG A 299 -5.30 5.93 31.02
CA ARG A 299 -5.81 7.20 31.56
C ARG A 299 -5.97 8.25 30.45
N LYS A 300 -7.00 9.11 30.55
CA LYS A 300 -7.30 10.11 29.49
C LYS A 300 -6.15 11.09 29.28
N GLU A 301 -5.41 11.42 30.34
CA GLU A 301 -4.30 12.37 30.34
C GLU A 301 -3.12 11.89 29.48
N GLU A 302 -3.01 10.58 29.23
CA GLU A 302 -1.99 10.03 28.33
C GLU A 302 -2.14 10.46 26.88
N PHE A 303 -3.32 10.96 26.52
CA PHE A 303 -3.71 11.45 25.21
C PHE A 303 -4.35 12.85 25.34
N SER A 304 -3.74 13.75 26.11
CA SER A 304 -4.30 15.07 26.47
C SER A 304 -4.76 15.95 25.29
N ASN A 305 -4.16 15.77 24.11
CA ASN A 305 -4.49 16.53 22.89
C ASN A 305 -5.48 15.80 21.96
N VAL A 306 -6.02 14.67 22.39
CA VAL A 306 -6.91 13.80 21.60
C VAL A 306 -8.20 13.59 22.38
N ASN A 307 -9.34 13.77 21.72
CA ASN A 307 -10.61 13.34 22.26
C ASN A 307 -10.65 11.81 22.32
N LEU A 308 -10.39 11.26 23.52
CA LEU A 308 -10.24 9.83 23.78
C LEU A 308 -11.52 9.22 24.38
N ILE A 309 -12.07 8.22 23.68
CA ILE A 309 -13.22 7.44 24.10
C ILE A 309 -12.77 6.05 24.57
N LEU A 310 -13.16 5.68 25.80
CA LEU A 310 -12.74 4.44 26.46
C LEU A 310 -13.91 3.53 26.86
N LYS A 311 -15.09 4.11 27.12
CA LYS A 311 -16.29 3.39 27.59
C LYS A 311 -17.52 4.00 26.94
N ASP A 312 -18.61 3.25 27.00
CA ASP A 312 -19.95 3.76 26.71
C ASP A 312 -20.23 4.89 27.69
N TYR A 313 -20.57 6.08 27.18
CA TYR A 313 -21.42 6.95 27.97
C TYR A 313 -22.76 6.22 28.04
N LEU A 314 -23.03 5.55 29.17
CA LEU A 314 -24.40 5.24 29.52
C LEU A 314 -25.12 6.58 29.49
N ILE A 315 -25.99 6.77 28.49
CA ILE A 315 -27.09 7.71 28.66
C ILE A 315 -27.90 7.04 29.77
N ASN A 316 -27.71 7.52 31.00
CA ASN A 316 -28.62 7.20 32.09
C ASN A 316 -29.99 7.74 31.64
N THR A 317 -30.81 6.85 31.08
CA THR A 317 -32.25 7.08 30.88
C THR A 317 -32.97 6.92 32.19
#